data_AF-X1D8F0-F1
#
_entry.id   AF-X1D8F0-F1
#
_cell.length_a   1.000
_cell.length_b   1.000
_cell.length_c   1.000
_cell.angle_alpha   90.00
_cell.angle_beta   90.00
_cell.angle_gamma   90.00
#
_symmetry.space_group_name_H-M   'P 1'
#
loop_
_entity.id
_entity.type
_entity.pdbx_description
1 polymer ?
#
loop_
_entity_poly.entity_id
_entity_poly.type
_entity_poly.pdbx_seq_one_letter_code
_entity_poly.pdbx_strand_id
1 'polypeptide(L)'
;MSLKPGQQWSHEILQNLKDAKCVLFLASKAACQSPYVQQEVGASVISEKNLIPVVWDMPPEKLPGWASQYQAINLDGVQIDEIRQIFSQIASRLKFGKLLKVGGLLVAGYFLFCCLRK
;
A
#
# COMPACT_ATOMS: atom_id res chain seq x y z
N MET A 1 0.09 7.68 -9.24
CA MET A 1 1.10 8.37 -10.07
C MET A 1 1.89 7.31 -10.80
N SER A 2 2.05 7.45 -12.13
CA SER A 2 2.99 6.62 -12.90
C SER A 2 4.36 7.30 -12.93
N LEU A 3 5.42 6.51 -12.79
CA LEU A 3 6.80 6.99 -12.82
C LEU A 3 7.17 7.43 -14.24
N LYS A 4 7.96 8.51 -14.36
CA LYS A 4 8.47 8.99 -15.65
C LYS A 4 9.83 8.35 -15.96
N PRO A 5 10.13 8.03 -17.23
CA PRO A 5 11.45 7.55 -17.63
C PRO A 5 12.55 8.52 -17.19
N GLY A 6 13.63 8.01 -16.59
CA GLY A 6 14.81 8.78 -16.17
C GLY A 6 14.84 9.26 -14.72
N GLN A 7 13.78 9.09 -13.93
CA GLN A 7 13.82 9.38 -12.48
C GLN A 7 14.63 8.31 -11.72
N GLN A 8 15.29 8.68 -10.60
CA GLN A 8 15.90 7.69 -9.71
C GLN A 8 14.81 6.91 -8.96
N TRP A 9 14.44 5.75 -9.51
CA TRP A 9 13.29 4.95 -9.09
C TRP A 9 13.32 4.57 -7.61
N SER A 10 14.48 4.20 -7.09
CA SER A 10 14.61 3.70 -5.70
C SER A 10 14.24 4.76 -4.66
N HIS A 11 14.55 6.03 -4.91
CA HIS A 11 14.26 7.10 -3.95
C HIS A 11 12.76 7.44 -3.92
N GLU A 12 12.15 7.59 -5.09
CA GLU A 12 10.74 7.95 -5.22
C GLU A 12 9.82 6.80 -4.81
N ILE A 13 10.17 5.54 -5.13
CA ILE A 13 9.47 4.36 -4.63
C ILE A 13 9.54 4.31 -3.10
N LEU A 14 10.71 4.51 -2.52
CA LEU A 14 10.87 4.49 -1.06
C LEU A 14 10.07 5.61 -0.37
N GLN A 15 10.06 6.83 -0.93
CA GLN A 15 9.23 7.92 -0.40
C GLN A 15 7.73 7.60 -0.50
N ASN A 16 7.26 7.10 -1.65
CA ASN A 16 5.86 6.71 -1.81
C ASN A 16 5.47 5.57 -0.86
N LEU A 17 6.35 4.60 -0.66
CA LEU A 17 6.16 3.54 0.33
C LEU A 17 6.13 4.10 1.76
N LYS A 18 6.92 5.13 2.07
CA LYS A 18 6.92 5.85 3.37
C LYS A 18 5.68 6.70 3.62
N ASP A 19 4.99 7.17 2.58
CA ASP A 19 3.75 7.94 2.75
C ASP A 19 2.48 7.09 2.64
N ALA A 20 2.56 5.90 2.06
CA ALA A 20 1.42 4.99 1.88
C ALA A 20 0.86 4.46 3.21
N LYS A 21 -0.47 4.43 3.37
CA LYS A 21 -1.13 3.83 4.54
C LYS A 21 -1.22 2.31 4.49
N CYS A 22 -1.19 1.77 3.28
CA CYS A 22 -1.27 0.35 2.98
C CYS A 22 -0.38 0.07 1.78
N VAL A 23 0.32 -1.06 1.80
CA VAL A 23 1.17 -1.52 0.71
C VAL A 23 0.69 -2.90 0.28
N LEU A 24 0.28 -3.01 -0.98
CA LEU A 24 0.00 -4.30 -1.59
C LEU A 24 1.31 -4.85 -2.17
N PHE A 25 1.79 -5.96 -1.62
CA PHE A 25 3.03 -6.58 -2.07
C PHE A 25 2.71 -7.79 -2.95
N LEU A 26 2.96 -7.65 -4.25
CA LEU A 26 2.83 -8.74 -5.23
C LEU A 26 4.03 -9.68 -5.10
N ALA A 27 3.88 -10.71 -4.26
CA ALA A 27 4.93 -11.61 -3.84
C ALA A 27 5.01 -12.84 -4.76
N SER A 28 5.61 -12.66 -5.94
CA SER A 28 6.00 -13.79 -6.78
C SER A 28 7.30 -14.43 -6.32
N LYS A 29 7.60 -15.65 -6.79
CA LYS A 29 8.93 -16.26 -6.64
C LYS A 29 10.05 -15.32 -7.07
N ALA A 30 9.89 -14.70 -8.24
CA ALA A 30 10.88 -13.77 -8.79
C ALA A 30 11.03 -12.50 -7.93
N ALA A 31 9.92 -11.95 -7.43
CA ALA A 31 9.95 -10.78 -6.54
C ALA A 31 10.68 -11.11 -5.22
N CYS A 32 10.40 -12.26 -4.63
CA CYS A 32 11.04 -12.68 -3.38
C CYS A 32 12.53 -13.01 -3.53
N GLN A 33 12.99 -13.40 -4.72
CA GLN A 33 14.40 -13.66 -5.01
C GLN A 33 15.19 -12.42 -5.44
N SER A 34 14.51 -11.32 -5.78
CA SER A 34 15.18 -10.10 -6.24
C SER A 34 15.85 -9.36 -5.07
N PRO A 35 17.18 -9.17 -5.08
CA PRO A 35 17.88 -8.43 -4.03
C PRO A 35 17.38 -6.98 -3.91
N TYR A 36 16.99 -6.39 -5.04
CA TYR A 36 16.42 -5.04 -5.10
C TYR A 36 15.08 -4.95 -4.35
N VAL A 37 14.18 -5.90 -4.58
CA VAL A 37 12.88 -5.97 -3.88
C VAL A 37 13.07 -6.23 -2.39
N GLN A 38 14.02 -7.10 -2.03
CA GLN A 38 14.34 -7.34 -0.62
C GLN A 38 14.86 -6.08 0.08
N GLN A 39 15.67 -5.27 -0.61
CA GLN A 39 16.19 -4.00 -0.07
C GLN A 39 15.09 -2.92 0.03
N GLU A 40 14.26 -2.76 -1.01
CA GLU A 40 13.20 -1.75 -1.06
C GLU A 40 12.05 -2.06 -0.09
N VAL A 41 11.54 -3.29 -0.12
CA VAL A 41 10.39 -3.68 0.69
C VAL A 41 10.83 -4.00 2.11
N GLY A 42 11.99 -4.61 2.31
CA GLY A 42 12.57 -4.84 3.64
C GLY A 42 12.79 -3.55 4.42
N ALA A 43 13.21 -2.47 3.75
CA ALA A 43 13.32 -1.14 4.37
C ALA A 43 11.95 -0.52 4.70
N SER A 44 10.90 -0.85 3.93
CA SER A 44 9.54 -0.33 4.16
C SER A 44 8.80 -1.02 5.31
N VAL A 45 9.13 -2.29 5.61
CA VAL A 45 8.58 -3.09 6.73
C VAL A 45 8.88 -2.48 8.10
N ILE A 46 9.92 -1.64 8.20
CA ILE A 46 10.35 -0.97 9.45
C ILE A 46 9.30 0.04 9.98
N SER A 47 8.28 0.38 9.18
CA SER A 47 7.33 1.45 9.50
C SER A 47 5.94 1.01 10.01
N GLU A 48 5.78 -0.22 10.50
CA GLU A 48 4.53 -0.74 11.09
C GLU A 48 3.27 -0.59 10.20
N LYS A 49 3.45 -0.60 8.88
CA LYS A 49 2.37 -0.38 7.92
C LYS A 49 1.53 -1.63 7.70
N ASN A 50 0.29 -1.42 7.25
CA ASN A 50 -0.56 -2.49 6.72
C ASN A 50 0.03 -3.01 5.40
N LEU A 51 0.97 -3.95 5.49
CA LEU A 51 1.48 -4.71 4.35
C LEU A 51 0.54 -5.88 4.09
N ILE A 52 0.11 -6.03 2.83
CA ILE A 52 -0.76 -7.13 2.40
C ILE A 52 -0.01 -7.89 1.29
N PRO A 53 0.62 -9.03 1.63
CA PRO A 53 1.21 -9.90 0.62
C PRO A 53 0.13 -10.56 -0.24
N VAL A 54 0.39 -10.66 -1.53
CA VAL A 54 -0.44 -11.36 -2.52
C VAL A 54 0.46 -12.36 -3.25
N VAL A 55 0.15 -13.64 -3.15
CA VAL A 55 0.89 -14.72 -3.80
C VAL A 55 0.03 -15.38 -4.87
N TRP A 56 0.64 -15.87 -5.95
CA TRP A 56 -0.06 -16.58 -7.03
C TRP A 56 0.76 -17.69 -7.69
N ASP A 57 2.09 -17.67 -7.54
CA ASP A 57 3.00 -18.66 -8.14
C ASP A 57 3.79 -19.45 -7.08
N MET A 58 3.51 -19.19 -5.80
CA MET A 58 4.09 -19.87 -4.64
C MET A 58 3.14 -19.85 -3.45
N PRO A 59 3.25 -20.83 -2.53
CA PRO A 59 2.44 -20.85 -1.34
C PRO A 59 2.96 -19.81 -0.30
N PRO A 60 2.09 -19.25 0.55
CA PRO A 60 2.44 -18.20 1.52
C PRO A 60 3.61 -18.55 2.45
N GLU A 61 3.82 -19.82 2.76
CA GLU A 61 4.89 -20.31 3.65
C GLU A 61 6.28 -20.09 3.05
N LYS A 62 6.37 -19.83 1.74
CA LYS A 62 7.63 -19.49 1.05
C LYS A 62 7.93 -18.00 1.04
N LEU A 63 7.11 -17.17 1.69
CA LEU A 63 7.43 -15.77 1.87
C LEU A 63 8.71 -15.60 2.70
N PRO A 64 9.55 -14.60 2.38
CA PRO A 64 10.74 -14.30 3.18
C PRO A 64 10.34 -13.88 4.59
N GLY A 65 11.23 -14.07 5.57
CA GLY A 65 10.92 -13.92 7.00
C GLY A 65 10.29 -12.58 7.40
N TRP A 66 10.62 -11.49 6.69
CA TRP A 66 10.00 -10.17 6.91
C TRP A 66 8.56 -10.07 6.39
N ALA A 67 8.18 -10.86 5.39
CA ALA A 67 6.84 -10.92 4.80
C ALA A 67 5.96 -12.02 5.41
N SER A 68 6.58 -13.10 5.92
CA SER A 68 5.87 -14.27 6.46
C SER A 68 5.08 -13.96 7.74
N GLN A 69 5.38 -12.84 8.41
CA GLN A 69 4.63 -12.37 9.58
C GLN A 69 3.28 -11.72 9.22
N TYR A 70 2.99 -11.48 7.93
CA TYR A 70 1.76 -10.88 7.45
C TYR A 70 0.82 -11.93 6.84
N GLN A 71 -0.49 -11.74 7.03
CA GLN A 71 -1.49 -12.59 6.38
C GLN A 71 -1.47 -12.35 4.85
N ALA A 72 -1.11 -13.39 4.10
CA ALA A 72 -1.08 -13.35 2.64
C ALA A 72 -2.43 -13.71 2.03
N ILE A 73 -2.72 -13.08 0.90
CA ILE A 73 -3.80 -13.49 -0.01
C ILE A 73 -3.22 -14.48 -1.00
N ASN A 74 -3.77 -15.69 -1.04
CA ASN A 74 -3.40 -16.68 -2.05
C ASN A 74 -4.39 -16.60 -3.22
N LEU A 75 -3.87 -16.29 -4.41
CA LEU A 75 -4.62 -16.23 -5.66
C LEU A 75 -4.40 -17.48 -6.54
N ASP A 76 -3.61 -18.45 -6.08
CA ASP A 76 -3.39 -19.69 -6.82
C ASP A 76 -4.72 -20.47 -6.99
N GLY A 77 -5.07 -20.76 -8.23
CA GLY A 77 -6.33 -21.43 -8.59
C GLY A 77 -7.62 -20.61 -8.38
N VAL A 78 -7.53 -19.32 -8.02
CA VAL A 78 -8.69 -18.46 -7.75
C VAL A 78 -9.26 -17.88 -9.04
N GLN A 79 -10.58 -17.95 -9.21
CA GLN A 79 -11.25 -17.38 -10.38
C GLN A 79 -11.32 -15.85 -10.31
N ILE A 80 -11.32 -15.17 -11.47
CA ILE A 80 -11.27 -13.71 -11.57
C ILE A 80 -12.37 -12.98 -10.77
N ASP A 81 -13.55 -13.57 -10.66
CA ASP A 81 -14.66 -12.98 -9.91
C ASP A 81 -14.46 -13.07 -8.39
N GLU A 82 -13.84 -14.14 -7.90
CA GLU A 82 -13.44 -14.28 -6.51
C GLU A 82 -12.31 -13.32 -6.15
N ILE A 83 -11.35 -13.11 -7.07
CA ILE A 83 -10.30 -12.09 -6.92
C ILE A 83 -10.94 -10.72 -6.69
N ARG A 84 -11.92 -10.33 -7.51
CA ARG A 84 -12.64 -9.04 -7.36
C ARG A 84 -13.31 -8.92 -6.00
N GLN A 85 -13.93 -9.99 -5.50
CA GLN A 85 -14.57 -9.99 -4.18
C GLN A 85 -13.55 -9.81 -3.05
N ILE A 86 -12.43 -10.53 -3.09
CA ILE A 86 -11.35 -10.42 -2.10
C ILE A 86 -10.82 -8.99 -2.05
N PHE A 87 -10.50 -8.41 -3.21
CA PHE A 87 -10.00 -7.03 -3.29
C PHE A 87 -11.05 -6.00 -2.83
N SER A 88 -12.33 -6.20 -3.15
CA SER A 88 -13.42 -5.35 -2.68
C SER A 88 -13.53 -5.37 -1.14
N GLN A 89 -13.43 -6.55 -0.53
CA GLN A 89 -13.44 -6.69 0.92
C GLN A 89 -12.24 -6.00 1.57
N ILE A 90 -11.05 -6.16 1.02
CA ILE A 90 -9.83 -5.50 1.51
C ILE A 90 -9.97 -3.98 1.42
N ALA A 91 -10.40 -3.45 0.27
CA ALA A 91 -10.64 -2.02 0.08
C ALA A 91 -11.66 -1.48 1.10
N SER A 92 -12.70 -2.26 1.40
CA SER A 92 -13.73 -1.90 2.38
C SER A 92 -13.26 -1.97 3.84
N ARG A 93 -12.25 -2.78 4.16
CA ARG A 93 -11.65 -2.89 5.50
C ARG A 93 -10.58 -1.83 5.74
N LEU A 94 -9.82 -1.51 4.70
CA LEU A 94 -8.83 -0.45 4.69
C LEU A 94 -9.45 0.96 4.73
N LYS A 95 -10.76 1.11 5.06
CA LYS A 95 -11.49 2.39 5.11
C LYS A 95 -10.54 3.47 5.54
N PHE A 96 -10.07 4.25 4.56
CA PHE A 96 -9.25 5.43 4.78
C PHE A 96 -10.08 6.32 5.69
N GLY A 97 -9.83 6.22 6.99
CA GLY A 97 -10.68 6.82 7.99
C GLY A 97 -10.80 8.29 7.67
N LYS A 98 -12.02 8.75 7.36
CA LYS A 98 -12.70 9.99 7.82
C LYS A 98 -11.85 11.24 8.15
N LEU A 99 -10.62 11.39 7.66
CA LEU A 99 -9.70 12.48 7.95
C LEU A 99 -9.73 13.56 6.85
N LEU A 100 -10.71 13.51 5.95
CA LEU A 100 -11.06 14.66 5.11
C LEU A 100 -12.12 15.55 5.78
N LYS A 101 -12.77 15.11 6.87
CA LYS A 101 -13.77 15.94 7.57
C LYS A 101 -13.16 17.00 8.49
N VAL A 102 -11.90 16.85 8.92
CA VAL A 102 -11.26 17.84 9.82
C VAL A 102 -10.53 18.92 9.02
N GLY A 103 -9.90 18.58 7.88
CA GLY A 103 -9.24 19.56 7.01
C GLY A 103 -10.22 20.52 6.30
N GLY A 104 -11.41 20.05 5.92
CA GLY A 104 -12.44 20.87 5.29
C GLY A 104 -13.08 21.92 6.22
N LEU A 105 -13.09 21.67 7.53
CA LEU A 105 -13.66 22.62 8.50
C LEU A 105 -12.73 23.80 8.78
N LEU A 106 -11.42 23.58 8.78
CA LEU A 106 -10.43 24.64 9.03
C LEU A 106 -10.34 25.63 7.86
N VAL A 107 -10.46 25.16 6.61
CA VAL A 107 -10.47 26.04 5.43
C VAL A 107 -11.78 26.85 5.34
N ALA A 108 -12.92 26.24 5.66
CA ALA A 108 -14.20 26.97 5.71
C ALA A 108 -14.23 28.02 6.82
N GLY A 109 -13.66 27.73 8.00
CA GLY A 109 -13.52 28.69 9.09
C GLY A 109 -12.61 29.88 8.75
N TYR A 110 -11.49 29.64 8.06
CA TYR A 110 -10.59 30.71 7.63
C TYR A 110 -11.24 31.61 6.55
N PHE A 111 -11.98 31.04 5.61
CA PHE A 111 -12.71 31.81 4.60
C PHE A 111 -13.88 32.62 5.20
N LEU A 112 -14.63 32.07 6.16
CA LEU A 112 -15.69 32.80 6.87
C LEU A 112 -15.12 33.94 7.73
N PHE A 113 -14.01 33.71 8.44
CA PHE A 113 -13.34 34.75 9.21
C PHE A 113 -12.82 35.89 8.32
N CYS A 114 -12.32 35.56 7.13
CA CYS A 114 -11.80 36.58 6.19
C CYS A 114 -12.92 37.37 5.50
N CYS A 115 -14.10 36.78 5.28
CA CYS A 115 -15.28 37.48 4.72
C CYS A 115 -16.04 38.33 5.76
N LEU A 116 -16.05 37.93 7.04
CA LEU A 116 -16.72 38.68 8.11
C LEU A 116 -15.94 39.91 8.61
N ARG A 117 -14.73 40.14 8.08
CA ARG A 117 -13.82 41.21 8.52
C ARG A 117 -13.55 42.28 7.45
N LYS A 118 -14.46 42.43 6.48
CA LYS A 118 -14.52 43.56 5.54
C LYS A 118 -15.74 44.42 5.84
#